data_AF-A0A924WIF1-F1
#
_entry.id   AF-A0A924WIF1-F1
#
_cell.length_a   1.000
_cell.length_b   1.000
_cell.length_c   1.000
_cell.angle_alpha   90.00
_cell.angle_beta   90.00
_cell.angle_gamma   90.00
#
_symmetry.space_group_name_H-M   'P 1'
#
loop_
_entity.id
_entity.type
_entity.pdbx_description
1 polymer ?
#
loop_
_entity_poly.entity_id
_entity_poly.type
_entity_poly.pdbx_seq_one_letter_code
_entity_poly.pdbx_strand_id
1 'polypeptide(L)'
;MRESLRFYDALPKHKAELVDGQMYIGGSLAKSAMALGYMVEKLGAAYVANLVPKDLLQDAVIEVYGNPAVPIEKMADFNSVEPYYYRPQKVATDLRMGLFSHHASVWGGTLAVKLDQDVFMPDVFVLKNESNDRMHNSYLDGPPDLVIEVVTPYMRSFDFGIRLERYASAGVPEIWMLDLERRSFEPMRLELGSWLKSPIENEVFASTSIPGLTVQHKKMFDSAEEMGLSILDIFEVPDSVAREKLRLRKDKDELGWGSVPFAPRLALKPVHITFEEFISWGGEVKFEMMDGKPIFGGGNQTTKEWLGLLMMSLGLAETVKYLPGEEWSKVF
;
A
#
# COMPACT_ATOMS: atom_id res chain seq x y z
N MET A 1 -2.77 -28.46 6.57
CA MET A 1 -2.51 -27.36 7.52
C MET A 1 -2.43 -26.08 6.71
N ARG A 2 -3.51 -25.29 6.65
CA ARG A 2 -3.42 -23.92 6.13
C ARG A 2 -2.77 -23.11 7.24
N GLU A 3 -1.60 -22.53 7.00
CA GLU A 3 -0.99 -21.60 7.93
C GLU A 3 -2.02 -20.52 8.26
N SER A 4 -2.38 -20.38 9.53
CA SER A 4 -3.20 -19.29 10.01
C SER A 4 -2.43 -17.99 9.75
N LEU A 5 -2.72 -17.33 8.63
CA LEU A 5 -2.23 -15.97 8.39
C LEU A 5 -2.84 -15.08 9.47
N ARG A 6 -1.99 -14.63 10.39
CA ARG A 6 -2.37 -13.72 11.47
C ARG A 6 -2.68 -12.35 10.85
N PHE A 7 -3.69 -11.64 11.35
CA PHE A 7 -4.15 -10.39 10.75
C PHE A 7 -3.05 -9.34 10.54
N TYR A 8 -2.18 -9.14 11.53
CA TYR A 8 -1.05 -8.22 11.42
C TYR A 8 0.09 -8.74 10.55
N ASP A 9 0.27 -10.06 10.42
CA ASP A 9 1.18 -10.67 9.44
C ASP A 9 0.62 -10.64 8.01
N ALA A 10 -0.70 -10.44 7.87
CA ALA A 10 -1.41 -10.25 6.61
C ALA A 10 -1.51 -8.78 6.19
N LEU A 11 -1.46 -7.84 7.14
CA LEU A 11 -1.36 -6.38 6.92
C LEU A 11 0.00 -5.72 7.21
N PRO A 12 1.13 -6.42 7.06
CA PRO A 12 2.40 -6.09 7.70
C PRO A 12 3.15 -4.95 7.03
N LYS A 13 2.56 -4.21 6.09
CA LYS A 13 3.21 -3.05 5.44
C LYS A 13 2.46 -1.73 5.60
N HIS A 14 1.26 -1.71 6.19
CA HIS A 14 0.42 -0.50 6.19
C HIS A 14 0.32 0.12 4.77
N LYS A 15 0.20 -0.73 3.74
CA LYS A 15 0.05 -0.30 2.34
C LYS A 15 -1.29 -0.76 1.81
N ALA A 16 -1.99 0.16 1.19
CA ALA A 16 -3.07 -0.14 0.27
C ALA A 16 -2.70 0.43 -1.08
N GLU A 17 -2.78 -0.41 -2.10
CA GLU A 17 -2.45 -0.06 -3.47
C GLU A 17 -3.70 -0.26 -4.33
N LEU A 18 -3.86 0.53 -5.37
CA LEU A 18 -4.95 0.39 -6.35
C LEU A 18 -4.36 -0.25 -7.59
N VAL A 19 -4.90 -1.41 -7.99
CA VAL A 19 -4.48 -2.13 -9.21
C VAL A 19 -5.72 -2.56 -9.96
N ASP A 20 -5.83 -2.14 -11.22
CA ASP A 20 -6.96 -2.44 -12.11
C ASP A 20 -8.32 -2.12 -11.47
N GLY A 21 -8.38 -1.01 -10.71
CA GLY A 21 -9.59 -0.57 -10.00
C GLY A 21 -9.93 -1.38 -8.74
N GLN A 22 -9.07 -2.29 -8.30
CA GLN A 22 -9.24 -3.04 -7.05
C GLN A 22 -8.19 -2.67 -6.00
N MET A 23 -8.60 -2.72 -4.74
CA MET A 23 -7.78 -2.35 -3.60
C MET A 23 -6.98 -3.56 -3.11
N TYR A 24 -5.66 -3.50 -3.22
CA TYR A 24 -4.71 -4.50 -2.75
C TYR A 24 -4.12 -4.06 -1.41
N ILE A 25 -4.54 -4.71 -0.32
CA ILE A 25 -3.94 -4.50 0.99
C ILE A 25 -2.92 -5.60 1.24
N GLY A 26 -1.69 -5.23 1.59
CA GLY A 26 -0.62 -6.21 1.77
C GLY A 26 -0.34 -7.05 0.51
N GLY A 27 -0.58 -6.49 -0.69
CA GLY A 27 -0.22 -7.09 -1.97
C GLY A 27 -1.12 -8.22 -2.47
N SER A 28 -2.34 -8.40 -1.94
CA SER A 28 -3.29 -9.35 -2.53
C SER A 28 -4.74 -9.07 -2.19
N LEU A 29 -5.66 -9.43 -3.09
CA LEU A 29 -7.10 -9.37 -2.82
C LEU A 29 -7.54 -10.28 -1.67
N ALA A 30 -6.85 -11.41 -1.45
CA ALA A 30 -7.13 -12.30 -0.31
C ALA A 30 -6.88 -11.61 1.04
N LYS A 31 -5.83 -10.79 1.13
CA LYS A 31 -5.53 -9.98 2.32
C LYS A 31 -6.46 -8.76 2.42
N SER A 32 -6.89 -8.17 1.30
CA SER A 32 -7.97 -7.17 1.30
C SER A 32 -9.28 -7.76 1.85
N ALA A 33 -9.60 -9.00 1.47
CA ALA A 33 -10.76 -9.74 1.99
C ALA A 33 -10.65 -9.99 3.50
N MET A 34 -9.45 -10.32 4.00
CA MET A 34 -9.21 -10.39 5.45
C MET A 34 -9.42 -9.04 6.15
N ALA A 35 -8.99 -7.93 5.55
CA ALA A 35 -9.24 -6.58 6.08
C ALA A 35 -10.72 -6.24 6.12
N LEU A 36 -11.46 -6.53 5.04
CA LEU A 36 -12.90 -6.35 4.97
C LEU A 36 -13.60 -7.18 6.04
N GLY A 37 -13.30 -8.48 6.12
CA GLY A 37 -13.90 -9.37 7.11
C GLY A 37 -13.65 -8.94 8.55
N TYR A 38 -12.45 -8.44 8.84
CA TYR A 38 -12.14 -7.86 10.13
C TYR A 38 -13.01 -6.64 10.46
N MET A 39 -13.14 -5.70 9.51
CA MET A 39 -13.98 -4.52 9.70
C MET A 39 -15.45 -4.91 9.89
N VAL A 40 -15.98 -5.82 9.08
CA VAL A 40 -17.36 -6.28 9.18
C VAL A 40 -17.63 -7.00 10.50
N GLU A 41 -16.75 -7.91 10.94
CA GLU A 41 -16.90 -8.62 12.21
C GLU A 41 -16.89 -7.66 13.40
N LYS A 42 -15.98 -6.68 13.42
CA LYS A 42 -15.80 -5.77 14.57
C LYS A 42 -16.76 -4.57 14.59
N LEU A 43 -17.18 -4.10 13.43
CA LEU A 43 -18.14 -2.99 13.32
C LEU A 43 -19.60 -3.47 13.37
N GLY A 44 -19.85 -4.70 12.90
CA GLY A 44 -21.15 -5.35 12.96
C GLY A 44 -22.12 -4.98 11.83
N ALA A 45 -23.18 -5.78 11.69
CA ALA A 45 -24.15 -5.66 10.60
C ALA A 45 -24.83 -4.29 10.53
N ALA A 46 -25.15 -3.67 11.68
CA ALA A 46 -25.80 -2.36 11.73
C ALA A 46 -24.92 -1.24 11.14
N TYR A 47 -23.60 -1.33 11.32
CA TYR A 47 -22.67 -0.35 10.74
C TYR A 47 -22.64 -0.46 9.22
N VAL A 48 -22.54 -1.69 8.70
CA VAL A 48 -22.57 -1.98 7.26
C VAL A 48 -23.90 -1.53 6.65
N ALA A 49 -25.03 -1.86 7.28
CA ALA A 49 -26.36 -1.52 6.79
C ALA A 49 -26.60 0.00 6.66
N ASN A 50 -25.93 0.81 7.48
CA ASN A 50 -26.00 2.27 7.37
C ASN A 50 -25.30 2.83 6.11
N LEU A 51 -24.49 2.03 5.42
CA LEU A 51 -23.75 2.43 4.20
C LEU A 51 -24.35 1.85 2.92
N VAL A 52 -25.21 0.84 3.03
CA VAL A 52 -25.68 0.02 1.92
C VAL A 52 -27.17 0.25 1.71
N PRO A 53 -27.65 0.50 0.47
CA PRO A 53 -29.09 0.51 0.18
C PRO A 53 -29.76 -0.79 0.65
N LYS A 54 -30.91 -0.68 1.30
CA LYS A 54 -31.55 -1.81 2.00
C LYS A 54 -31.91 -2.96 1.06
N ASP A 55 -32.44 -2.64 -0.11
CA ASP A 55 -32.75 -3.60 -1.19
C ASP A 55 -31.49 -4.33 -1.66
N LEU A 56 -30.41 -3.60 -1.90
CA LEU A 56 -29.14 -4.18 -2.35
C LEU A 56 -28.51 -5.08 -1.26
N LEU A 57 -28.62 -4.72 0.02
CA LEU A 57 -28.17 -5.57 1.12
C LEU A 57 -28.99 -6.86 1.21
N GLN A 58 -30.30 -6.79 1.00
CA GLN A 58 -31.18 -7.97 0.96
C GLN A 58 -30.79 -8.90 -0.18
N ASP A 59 -30.55 -8.36 -1.38
CA ASP A 59 -30.11 -9.15 -2.53
C ASP A 59 -28.79 -9.88 -2.25
N ALA A 60 -27.81 -9.21 -1.62
CA ALA A 60 -26.53 -9.82 -1.25
C ALA A 60 -26.70 -10.97 -0.26
N VAL A 61 -27.54 -10.78 0.77
CA VAL A 61 -27.81 -11.83 1.77
C VAL A 61 -28.54 -13.01 1.14
N ILE A 62 -29.51 -12.76 0.25
CA ILE A 62 -30.21 -13.82 -0.48
C ILE A 62 -29.24 -14.58 -1.38
N GLU A 63 -28.34 -13.90 -2.09
CA GLU A 63 -27.34 -14.54 -2.95
C GLU A 63 -26.44 -15.51 -2.16
N VAL A 64 -26.01 -15.11 -0.96
CA VAL A 64 -25.05 -15.91 -0.15
C VAL A 64 -25.75 -16.98 0.70
N TYR A 65 -26.86 -16.65 1.36
CA TYR A 65 -27.52 -17.52 2.34
C TYR A 65 -28.80 -18.17 1.83
N GLY A 66 -29.31 -17.77 0.66
CA GLY A 66 -30.50 -18.37 0.04
C GLY A 66 -30.32 -19.83 -0.35
N ASN A 67 -29.09 -20.37 -0.31
CA ASN A 67 -28.79 -21.78 -0.51
C ASN A 67 -27.94 -22.33 0.66
N PRO A 68 -28.47 -23.24 1.51
CA PRO A 68 -27.93 -23.56 2.85
C PRO A 68 -26.64 -24.41 2.87
N ALA A 69 -25.82 -24.38 1.82
CA ALA A 69 -24.66 -25.28 1.66
C ALA A 69 -23.30 -24.69 2.02
N VAL A 70 -23.21 -23.48 2.60
CA VAL A 70 -21.91 -22.86 2.89
C VAL A 70 -21.71 -22.71 4.41
N PRO A 71 -20.89 -23.57 5.04
CA PRO A 71 -20.41 -23.33 6.39
C PRO A 71 -19.62 -22.02 6.43
N ILE A 72 -19.91 -21.19 7.43
CA ILE A 72 -19.12 -19.99 7.72
C ILE A 72 -17.84 -20.45 8.44
N GLU A 73 -16.73 -20.53 7.72
CA GLU A 73 -15.42 -20.76 8.33
C GLU A 73 -14.84 -19.44 8.86
N LYS A 74 -14.34 -19.45 10.09
CA LYS A 74 -13.61 -18.31 10.67
C LYS A 74 -12.29 -18.14 9.90
N MET A 75 -12.18 -17.09 9.07
CA MET A 75 -11.07 -16.96 8.09
C MET A 75 -9.71 -16.65 8.72
N ALA A 76 -9.66 -16.05 9.90
CA ALA A 76 -8.41 -15.77 10.60
C ALA A 76 -8.60 -15.74 12.13
N ASP A 77 -7.52 -16.00 12.86
CA ASP A 77 -7.43 -15.63 14.26
C ASP A 77 -6.98 -14.16 14.37
N PHE A 78 -7.87 -13.31 14.89
CA PHE A 78 -7.62 -11.88 15.11
C PHE A 78 -7.04 -11.59 16.51
N ASN A 79 -6.71 -12.62 17.30
CA ASN A 79 -6.09 -12.43 18.59
C ASN A 79 -4.69 -11.83 18.43
N SER A 80 -4.41 -10.79 19.22
CA SER A 80 -3.15 -10.05 19.22
C SER A 80 -2.00 -10.91 19.70
N VAL A 81 -0.92 -10.98 18.92
CA VAL A 81 0.41 -11.39 19.41
C VAL A 81 1.42 -10.32 19.00
N GLU A 82 2.42 -10.13 19.85
CA GLU A 82 3.40 -9.03 19.78
C GLU A 82 4.00 -8.81 18.38
N PRO A 83 4.17 -7.54 17.98
CA PRO A 83 4.64 -7.18 16.65
C PRO A 83 6.16 -7.44 16.53
N TYR A 84 6.53 -8.56 15.94
CA TYR A 84 7.90 -8.74 15.42
C TYR A 84 8.12 -7.98 14.09
N TYR A 85 7.11 -7.25 13.61
CA TYR A 85 7.06 -6.64 12.27
C TYR A 85 7.51 -5.17 12.22
N TYR A 86 8.59 -4.81 12.93
CA TYR A 86 9.17 -3.46 12.87
C TYR A 86 10.33 -3.35 11.85
N ARG A 87 10.95 -4.47 11.50
CA ARG A 87 12.24 -4.50 10.78
C ARG A 87 12.17 -3.91 9.36
N PRO A 88 11.25 -4.30 8.46
CA PRO A 88 11.23 -3.74 7.09
C PRO A 88 10.83 -2.27 7.04
N GLN A 89 9.88 -1.85 7.89
CA GLN A 89 9.49 -0.44 8.03
C GLN A 89 10.65 0.41 8.50
N LYS A 90 11.42 -0.08 9.47
CA LYS A 90 12.62 0.58 9.96
C LYS A 90 13.63 0.73 8.82
N VAL A 91 13.94 -0.33 8.08
CA VAL A 91 14.88 -0.23 6.94
C VAL A 91 14.41 0.79 5.91
N ALA A 92 13.14 0.74 5.50
CA ALA A 92 12.60 1.72 4.56
C ALA A 92 12.69 3.16 5.11
N THR A 93 12.46 3.34 6.42
CA THR A 93 12.59 4.64 7.11
C THR A 93 14.04 5.12 7.14
N ASP A 94 14.98 4.25 7.50
CA ASP A 94 16.39 4.59 7.57
C ASP A 94 16.96 4.92 6.19
N LEU A 95 16.55 4.20 5.13
CA LEU A 95 16.93 4.52 3.75
C LEU A 95 16.41 5.91 3.34
N ARG A 96 15.15 6.23 3.65
CA ARG A 96 14.58 7.57 3.43
C ARG A 96 15.35 8.63 4.21
N MET A 97 15.64 8.38 5.49
CA MET A 97 16.37 9.32 6.34
C MET A 97 17.82 9.52 5.90
N GLY A 98 18.50 8.48 5.42
CA GLY A 98 19.82 8.54 4.80
C GLY A 98 19.82 9.46 3.60
N LEU A 99 19.02 9.15 2.58
CA LEU A 99 18.88 9.99 1.39
C LEU A 99 18.48 11.44 1.74
N PHE A 100 17.54 11.62 2.67
CA PHE A 100 17.08 12.93 3.11
C PHE A 100 18.19 13.73 3.82
N SER A 101 19.00 13.09 4.65
CA SER A 101 20.09 13.76 5.39
C SER A 101 21.21 14.22 4.46
N HIS A 102 21.36 13.54 3.33
CA HIS A 102 22.21 13.96 2.20
C HIS A 102 21.47 14.83 1.18
N HIS A 103 20.40 15.51 1.62
CA HIS A 103 19.64 16.50 0.84
C HIS A 103 18.91 15.97 -0.40
N ALA A 104 18.71 14.65 -0.56
CA ALA A 104 17.91 14.15 -1.67
C ALA A 104 16.42 14.53 -1.55
N SER A 105 15.79 14.77 -2.69
CA SER A 105 14.34 14.79 -2.92
C SER A 105 13.83 13.34 -2.85
N VAL A 106 13.47 12.90 -1.65
CA VAL A 106 13.11 11.52 -1.34
C VAL A 106 11.77 11.44 -0.60
N TRP A 107 10.97 10.44 -0.95
CA TRP A 107 9.68 10.14 -0.34
C TRP A 107 9.48 8.62 -0.24
N GLY A 108 8.30 8.19 0.21
CA GLY A 108 7.90 6.79 0.25
C GLY A 108 7.01 6.49 1.45
N GLY A 109 6.82 5.21 1.75
CA GLY A 109 5.95 4.76 2.81
C GLY A 109 4.49 4.81 2.37
N THR A 110 3.73 5.80 2.85
CA THR A 110 2.29 5.95 2.59
C THR A 110 1.96 6.98 1.51
N LEU A 111 2.96 7.64 0.92
CA LEU A 111 2.73 8.60 -0.17
C LEU A 111 2.40 7.86 -1.47
N ALA A 112 1.25 8.20 -2.06
CA ALA A 112 0.75 7.57 -3.27
C ALA A 112 1.57 7.97 -4.51
N VAL A 113 1.77 7.02 -5.42
CA VAL A 113 2.35 7.21 -6.74
C VAL A 113 1.32 6.71 -7.75
N LYS A 114 0.74 7.64 -8.50
CA LYS A 114 -0.24 7.35 -9.54
C LYS A 114 0.49 6.95 -10.81
N LEU A 115 0.22 5.75 -11.30
CA LEU A 115 0.73 5.21 -12.56
C LEU A 115 -0.47 4.82 -13.42
N ASP A 116 -0.86 5.72 -14.33
CA ASP A 116 -2.11 5.61 -15.10
C ASP A 116 -3.35 5.56 -14.16
N GLN A 117 -4.13 4.48 -14.18
CA GLN A 117 -5.24 4.26 -13.24
C GLN A 117 -4.82 3.61 -11.92
N ASP A 118 -3.60 3.08 -11.84
CA ASP A 118 -3.10 2.37 -10.67
C ASP A 118 -2.44 3.33 -9.68
N VAL A 119 -2.42 2.93 -8.41
CA VAL A 119 -1.77 3.69 -7.33
C VAL A 119 -0.90 2.75 -6.51
N PHE A 120 0.40 3.05 -6.48
CA PHE A 120 1.38 2.32 -5.69
C PHE A 120 1.88 3.17 -4.53
N MET A 121 2.39 2.50 -3.49
CA MET A 121 2.98 3.16 -2.33
C MET A 121 4.40 2.61 -2.14
N PRO A 122 5.41 3.12 -2.87
CA PRO A 122 6.75 2.58 -2.81
C PRO A 122 7.36 2.74 -1.41
N ASP A 123 8.22 1.79 -0.99
CA ASP A 123 8.94 1.93 0.29
C ASP A 123 9.82 3.19 0.27
N VAL A 124 10.57 3.42 -0.81
CA VAL A 124 11.32 4.66 -1.05
C VAL A 124 11.22 5.03 -2.52
N PHE A 125 11.15 6.31 -2.82
CA PHE A 125 11.38 6.81 -4.17
C PHE A 125 12.07 8.17 -4.18
N VAL A 126 12.81 8.44 -5.25
CA VAL A 126 13.59 9.67 -5.45
C VAL A 126 13.14 10.36 -6.74
N LEU A 127 13.13 11.70 -6.73
CA LEU A 127 12.89 12.51 -7.92
C LEU A 127 14.11 13.39 -8.23
N LYS A 128 14.40 13.50 -9.52
CA LYS A 128 15.26 14.56 -10.05
C LYS A 128 14.54 15.90 -9.95
N ASN A 129 15.32 16.98 -9.88
CA ASN A 129 14.78 18.34 -9.78
C ASN A 129 13.82 18.69 -10.93
N GLU A 130 14.10 18.17 -12.12
CA GLU A 130 13.26 18.36 -13.32
C GLU A 130 11.93 17.59 -13.27
N SER A 131 11.81 16.59 -12.39
CA SER A 131 10.59 15.79 -12.17
C SER A 131 9.70 16.33 -11.04
N ASN A 132 10.13 17.37 -10.33
CA ASN A 132 9.46 17.86 -9.13
C ASN A 132 8.07 18.46 -9.40
N ASP A 133 7.78 18.86 -10.63
CA ASP A 133 6.50 19.44 -11.04
C ASP A 133 5.34 18.44 -11.01
N ARG A 134 5.66 17.14 -10.95
CA ARG A 134 4.70 16.02 -10.82
C ARG A 134 4.30 15.72 -9.38
N MET A 135 5.00 16.29 -8.41
CA MET A 135 4.73 16.05 -6.99
C MET A 135 3.57 16.93 -6.51
N HIS A 136 2.52 16.26 -6.04
CA HIS A 136 1.35 16.84 -5.40
C HIS A 136 1.44 16.71 -3.88
N ASN A 137 0.55 17.39 -3.15
CA ASN A 137 0.53 17.31 -1.69
C ASN A 137 0.23 15.90 -1.15
N SER A 138 -0.57 15.11 -1.88
CA SER A 138 -1.00 13.77 -1.45
C SER A 138 -0.52 12.63 -2.34
N TYR A 139 0.08 12.91 -3.50
CA TYR A 139 0.54 11.89 -4.44
C TYR A 139 1.63 12.41 -5.39
N LEU A 140 2.25 11.51 -6.13
CA LEU A 140 3.06 11.81 -7.32
C LEU A 140 2.27 11.41 -8.56
N ASP A 141 2.16 12.30 -9.56
CA ASP A 141 1.55 11.96 -10.86
C ASP A 141 2.62 11.44 -11.84
N GLY A 142 2.69 10.11 -12.00
CA GLY A 142 3.63 9.44 -12.90
C GLY A 142 4.84 8.78 -12.21
N PRO A 143 5.77 8.20 -12.99
CA PRO A 143 6.82 7.32 -12.49
C PRO A 143 7.92 8.05 -11.71
N PRO A 144 8.37 7.55 -10.54
CA PRO A 144 9.57 8.08 -9.90
C PRO A 144 10.84 7.88 -10.76
N ASP A 145 11.90 8.65 -10.49
CA ASP A 145 13.19 8.50 -11.17
C ASP A 145 14.04 7.35 -10.62
N LEU A 146 13.74 6.92 -9.38
CA LEU A 146 14.27 5.72 -8.76
C LEU A 146 13.26 5.23 -7.73
N VAL A 147 13.02 3.92 -7.69
CA VAL A 147 12.25 3.25 -6.63
C VAL A 147 13.15 2.29 -5.86
N ILE A 148 12.99 2.22 -4.54
CA ILE A 148 13.61 1.18 -3.69
C ILE A 148 12.49 0.46 -2.95
N GLU A 149 12.41 -0.85 -3.11
CA GLU A 149 11.43 -1.71 -2.43
C GLU A 149 12.12 -2.62 -1.43
N VAL A 150 11.62 -2.65 -0.19
CA VAL A 150 12.11 -3.54 0.86
C VAL A 150 11.28 -4.82 0.82
N VAL A 151 11.77 -5.85 0.13
CA VAL A 151 11.02 -7.08 -0.12
C VAL A 151 10.87 -7.90 1.16
N THR A 152 9.69 -8.47 1.33
CA THR A 152 9.32 -9.35 2.44
C THR A 152 8.71 -10.64 1.91
N PRO A 153 8.76 -11.78 2.65
CA PRO A 153 8.28 -13.07 2.14
C PRO A 153 6.87 -13.06 1.58
N TYR A 154 5.95 -12.39 2.26
CA TYR A 154 4.53 -12.38 1.92
C TYR A 154 4.15 -11.33 0.86
N MET A 155 5.07 -10.43 0.48
CA MET A 155 4.90 -9.49 -0.64
C MET A 155 5.64 -9.94 -1.88
N ARG A 156 6.58 -10.90 -1.78
CA ARG A 156 7.52 -11.22 -2.86
C ARG A 156 6.83 -11.51 -4.20
N SER A 157 5.70 -12.21 -4.20
CA SER A 157 4.94 -12.48 -5.42
C SER A 157 4.33 -11.22 -6.04
N PHE A 158 3.86 -10.29 -5.21
CA PHE A 158 3.32 -9.00 -5.66
C PHE A 158 4.44 -8.07 -6.14
N ASP A 159 5.50 -7.96 -5.33
CA ASP A 159 6.66 -7.12 -5.56
C ASP A 159 7.35 -7.49 -6.89
N PHE A 160 7.67 -8.77 -7.10
CA PHE A 160 8.33 -9.24 -8.33
C PHE A 160 7.37 -9.56 -9.49
N GLY A 161 6.06 -9.50 -9.26
CA GLY A 161 5.03 -9.72 -10.26
C GLY A 161 4.38 -8.41 -10.68
N ILE A 162 3.20 -8.15 -10.13
CA ILE A 162 2.34 -7.00 -10.46
C ILE A 162 3.12 -5.68 -10.38
N ARG A 163 3.85 -5.44 -9.28
CA ARG A 163 4.52 -4.14 -9.08
C ARG A 163 5.63 -3.90 -10.11
N LEU A 164 6.51 -4.88 -10.34
CA LEU A 164 7.54 -4.76 -11.38
C LEU A 164 6.94 -4.58 -12.78
N GLU A 165 5.87 -5.30 -13.11
CA GLU A 165 5.18 -5.17 -14.40
C GLU A 165 4.61 -3.75 -14.59
N ARG A 166 3.93 -3.23 -13.57
CA ARG A 166 3.31 -1.90 -13.61
C ARG A 166 4.34 -0.78 -13.61
N TYR A 167 5.43 -0.91 -12.85
CA TYR A 167 6.55 0.03 -12.90
C TYR A 167 7.25 0.05 -14.26
N ALA A 168 7.47 -1.12 -14.89
CA ALA A 168 8.03 -1.19 -16.24
C ALA A 168 7.09 -0.52 -17.26
N SER A 169 5.80 -0.83 -17.20
CA SER A 169 4.78 -0.27 -18.09
C SER A 169 4.67 1.26 -17.96
N ALA A 170 4.84 1.77 -16.75
CA ALA A 170 4.85 3.21 -16.48
C ALA A 170 6.18 3.91 -16.78
N GLY A 171 7.23 3.17 -17.14
CA GLY A 171 8.52 3.75 -17.50
C GLY A 171 9.39 4.18 -16.31
N VAL A 172 9.23 3.57 -15.13
CA VAL A 172 10.18 3.75 -14.02
C VAL A 172 11.57 3.30 -14.51
N PRO A 173 12.59 4.17 -14.52
CA PRO A 173 13.84 3.86 -15.22
C PRO A 173 14.76 2.94 -14.41
N GLU A 174 14.65 2.94 -13.08
CA GLU A 174 15.47 2.13 -12.19
C GLU A 174 14.71 1.74 -10.93
N ILE A 175 14.91 0.51 -10.49
CA ILE A 175 14.38 -0.03 -9.24
C ILE A 175 15.45 -0.82 -8.49
N TRP A 176 15.51 -0.66 -7.17
CA TRP A 176 16.35 -1.43 -6.28
C TRP A 176 15.51 -2.33 -5.39
N MET A 177 15.64 -3.65 -5.56
CA MET A 177 14.94 -4.63 -4.74
C MET A 177 15.84 -5.07 -3.59
N LEU A 178 15.46 -4.73 -2.36
CA LEU A 178 16.20 -5.07 -1.14
C LEU A 178 15.46 -6.18 -0.39
N ASP A 179 15.87 -7.43 -0.57
CA ASP A 179 15.29 -8.60 0.10
C ASP A 179 16.01 -8.86 1.42
N LEU A 180 15.35 -8.52 2.53
CA LEU A 180 15.95 -8.60 3.87
C LEU A 180 16.17 -10.04 4.34
N GLU A 181 15.32 -10.97 3.91
CA GLU A 181 15.39 -12.38 4.30
C GLU A 181 16.52 -13.09 3.56
N ARG A 182 16.66 -12.79 2.27
CA ARG A 182 17.76 -13.33 1.44
C ARG A 182 19.05 -12.53 1.58
N ARG A 183 19.01 -11.39 2.28
CA ARG A 183 20.09 -10.40 2.33
C ARG A 183 20.64 -10.07 0.94
N SER A 184 19.75 -9.86 -0.02
CA SER A 184 20.12 -9.58 -1.41
C SER A 184 19.69 -8.19 -1.85
N PHE A 185 20.61 -7.47 -2.50
CA PHE A 185 20.36 -6.21 -3.16
C PHE A 185 20.38 -6.45 -4.67
N GLU A 186 19.24 -6.25 -5.33
CA GLU A 186 19.09 -6.45 -6.77
C GLU A 186 18.68 -5.13 -7.46
N PRO A 187 19.65 -4.31 -7.89
CA PRO A 187 19.37 -3.15 -8.71
C PRO A 187 19.04 -3.60 -10.13
N MET A 188 17.98 -3.02 -10.70
CA MET A 188 17.51 -3.29 -12.06
C MET A 188 17.22 -1.97 -12.76
N ARG A 189 17.58 -1.89 -14.03
CA ARG A 189 17.25 -0.77 -14.91
C ARG A 189 16.29 -1.21 -15.99
N LEU A 190 15.43 -0.31 -16.43
CA LEU A 190 14.47 -0.56 -17.49
C LEU A 190 15.13 -0.31 -18.85
N GLU A 191 15.18 -1.34 -19.70
CA GLU A 191 15.63 -1.23 -21.09
C GLU A 191 14.61 -1.86 -22.02
N LEU A 192 14.11 -1.08 -22.98
CA LEU A 192 13.14 -1.55 -23.99
C LEU A 192 11.94 -2.30 -23.38
N GLY A 193 11.44 -1.82 -22.24
CA GLY A 193 10.30 -2.39 -21.52
C GLY A 193 10.62 -3.63 -20.66
N SER A 194 11.89 -4.03 -20.55
CA SER A 194 12.33 -5.17 -19.76
C SER A 194 13.29 -4.76 -18.64
N TRP A 195 13.15 -5.39 -17.48
CA TRP A 195 14.07 -5.20 -16.36
C TRP A 195 15.36 -5.97 -16.57
N LEU A 196 16.48 -5.27 -16.60
CA LEU A 196 17.82 -5.86 -16.64
C LEU A 196 18.52 -5.62 -15.31
N LYS A 197 19.04 -6.69 -14.69
CA LYS A 197 19.89 -6.57 -13.50
C LYS A 197 21.12 -5.72 -13.83
N SER A 198 21.39 -4.74 -12.98
CA SER A 198 22.60 -3.93 -13.05
C SER A 198 23.74 -4.67 -12.35
N PRO A 199 24.94 -4.71 -12.97
CA PRO A 199 26.08 -5.38 -12.35
C PRO A 199 26.50 -4.66 -11.07
N ILE A 200 26.90 -5.44 -10.07
CA ILE A 200 27.48 -4.95 -8.83
C ILE A 200 28.92 -5.47 -8.80
N GLU A 201 29.87 -4.61 -9.16
CA GLU A 201 31.29 -4.98 -9.22
C GLU A 201 32.01 -4.75 -7.89
N ASN A 202 31.55 -3.76 -7.11
CA ASN A 202 32.20 -3.30 -5.87
C ASN A 202 31.20 -3.18 -4.70
N GLU A 203 31.69 -2.72 -3.55
CA GLU A 203 30.85 -2.45 -2.38
C GLU A 203 29.94 -1.23 -2.55
N VAL A 204 30.28 -0.35 -3.47
CA VAL A 204 29.50 0.84 -3.85
C VAL A 204 28.80 0.56 -5.17
N PHE A 205 27.48 0.73 -5.18
CA PHE A 205 26.66 0.70 -6.38
C PHE A 205 26.34 2.14 -6.81
N ALA A 206 26.42 2.43 -8.11
CA ALA A 206 26.05 3.73 -8.68
C ALA A 206 24.74 3.60 -9.46
N SER A 207 23.79 4.49 -9.18
CA SER A 207 22.53 4.56 -9.91
C SER A 207 22.77 4.84 -11.40
N THR A 208 22.03 4.13 -12.23
CA THR A 208 22.01 4.33 -13.68
C THR A 208 21.08 5.47 -14.11
N SER A 209 19.96 5.69 -13.41
CA SER A 209 18.98 6.74 -13.71
C SER A 209 19.32 8.10 -13.08
N ILE A 210 20.11 8.10 -12.00
CA ILE A 210 20.54 9.30 -11.27
C ILE A 210 22.08 9.34 -11.22
N PRO A 211 22.75 9.90 -12.24
CA PRO A 211 24.20 10.01 -12.27
C PRO A 211 24.75 10.73 -11.03
N GLY A 212 25.71 10.08 -10.35
CA GLY A 212 26.33 10.59 -9.12
C GLY A 212 25.63 10.17 -7.84
N LEU A 213 24.45 9.52 -7.90
CA LEU A 213 23.86 8.86 -6.73
C LEU A 213 24.54 7.51 -6.53
N THR A 214 25.21 7.32 -5.40
CA THR A 214 25.88 6.06 -5.05
C THR A 214 25.41 5.53 -3.71
N VAL A 215 25.57 4.22 -3.49
CA VAL A 215 25.24 3.58 -2.22
C VAL A 215 26.19 2.44 -1.84
N GLN A 216 26.60 2.40 -0.57
CA GLN A 216 27.27 1.23 0.04
C GLN A 216 26.24 0.13 0.33
N HIS A 217 25.84 -0.64 -0.68
CA HIS A 217 24.65 -1.51 -0.65
C HIS A 217 24.66 -2.57 0.46
N LYS A 218 25.83 -3.15 0.81
CA LYS A 218 25.94 -4.14 1.89
C LYS A 218 25.53 -3.57 3.24
N LYS A 219 25.74 -2.27 3.47
CA LYS A 219 25.39 -1.58 4.72
C LYS A 219 23.89 -1.30 4.86
N MET A 220 23.10 -1.44 3.79
CA MET A 220 21.64 -1.33 3.88
C MET A 220 21.04 -2.38 4.84
N PHE A 221 21.70 -3.53 5.02
CA PHE A 221 21.25 -4.58 5.92
C PHE A 221 21.58 -4.31 7.39
N ASP A 222 22.53 -3.42 7.68
CA ASP A 222 22.96 -3.09 9.06
C ASP A 222 21.84 -2.32 9.80
N SER A 223 21.06 -1.51 9.07
CA SER A 223 19.85 -0.85 9.59
C SER A 223 18.84 -1.85 10.18
N ALA A 224 18.80 -3.06 9.62
CA ALA A 224 17.91 -4.10 10.06
C ALA A 224 18.37 -4.78 11.37
N GLU A 225 19.60 -4.53 11.82
CA GLU A 225 20.26 -5.19 12.96
C GLU A 225 20.57 -4.24 14.12
N GLU A 226 20.72 -2.94 13.87
CA GLU A 226 21.00 -1.94 14.91
C GLU A 226 19.73 -1.29 15.50
N MET A 227 19.56 -1.32 16.83
CA MET A 227 18.62 -0.45 17.56
C MET A 227 19.25 0.94 17.71
N GLY A 228 19.23 1.74 16.65
CA GLY A 228 19.80 3.08 16.68
C GLY A 228 19.38 3.92 15.48
N LEU A 229 19.17 5.21 15.73
CA LEU A 229 18.89 6.26 14.74
C LEU A 229 20.20 6.76 14.07
N SER A 230 21.28 5.96 14.05
CA SER A 230 22.49 6.26 13.29
C SER A 230 22.14 6.19 11.82
N ILE A 231 21.72 7.35 11.29
CA ILE A 231 21.47 7.56 9.87
C ILE A 231 22.62 6.93 9.09
N LEU A 232 22.25 6.01 8.19
CA LEU A 232 23.17 5.34 7.30
C LEU A 232 23.85 6.41 6.42
N ASP A 233 25.07 6.82 6.79
CA ASP A 233 25.97 7.58 5.92
C ASP A 233 26.54 6.62 4.86
N ILE A 234 25.64 6.16 3.99
CA ILE A 234 25.90 5.15 2.97
C ILE A 234 25.65 5.68 1.57
N PHE A 235 25.11 6.89 1.43
CA PHE A 235 24.72 7.49 0.18
C PHE A 235 25.62 8.67 -0.18
N GLU A 236 26.06 8.75 -1.44
CA GLU A 236 26.49 10.02 -2.02
C GLU A 236 25.35 10.52 -2.91
N VAL A 237 24.95 11.80 -2.75
CA VAL A 237 23.77 12.36 -3.41
C VAL A 237 24.19 13.52 -4.32
N PRO A 238 23.81 13.53 -5.61
CA PRO A 238 24.15 14.59 -6.55
C PRO A 238 23.18 15.76 -6.49
N ASP A 239 23.62 16.94 -6.96
CA ASP A 239 22.80 18.15 -7.05
C ASP A 239 21.53 17.99 -7.89
N SER A 240 21.51 17.01 -8.81
CA SER A 240 20.37 16.74 -9.70
C SER A 240 19.11 16.29 -8.95
N VAL A 241 19.25 15.81 -7.71
CA VAL A 241 18.14 15.40 -6.84
C VAL A 241 18.06 16.22 -5.55
N ALA A 242 18.80 17.33 -5.42
CA ALA A 242 18.84 18.10 -4.19
C ALA A 242 17.49 18.80 -3.86
N ARG A 243 16.94 18.50 -2.68
CA ARG A 243 15.62 18.96 -2.18
C ARG A 243 15.46 20.47 -2.09
N GLU A 244 16.56 21.23 -2.03
CA GLU A 244 16.53 22.69 -1.95
C GLU A 244 15.83 23.34 -3.15
N LYS A 245 15.67 22.60 -4.25
CA LYS A 245 14.96 23.03 -5.46
C LYS A 245 13.50 22.58 -5.53
N LEU A 246 12.99 21.88 -4.52
CA LEU A 246 11.60 21.41 -4.50
C LEU A 246 10.64 22.58 -4.29
N ARG A 247 9.71 22.76 -5.23
CA ARG A 247 8.56 23.68 -5.09
C ARG A 247 7.28 22.87 -5.14
N LEU A 248 6.71 22.56 -3.99
CA LEU A 248 5.37 21.96 -3.94
C LEU A 248 4.36 22.94 -4.54
N ARG A 249 3.48 22.44 -5.41
CA ARG A 249 2.33 23.22 -5.86
C ARG A 249 1.44 23.55 -4.66
N LYS A 250 0.92 24.78 -4.66
CA LYS A 250 -0.18 25.20 -3.78
C LYS A 250 -1.36 25.55 -4.69
N ASP A 251 -1.92 24.54 -5.34
CA ASP A 251 -3.14 24.74 -6.11
C ASP A 251 -4.36 24.47 -5.21
N LYS A 252 -5.39 25.29 -5.33
CA LYS A 252 -6.61 25.16 -4.49
C LYS A 252 -7.52 24.03 -4.96
N ASP A 253 -7.38 23.62 -6.22
CA ASP A 253 -8.18 22.56 -6.86
C ASP A 253 -7.44 21.22 -6.89
N GLU A 254 -6.37 21.08 -6.10
CA GLU A 254 -5.58 19.85 -6.03
C GLU A 254 -6.36 18.70 -5.38
N LEU A 255 -6.36 17.54 -6.04
CA LEU A 255 -6.91 16.30 -5.47
C LEU A 255 -6.10 15.89 -4.24
N GLY A 256 -6.82 15.60 -3.16
CA GLY A 256 -6.27 15.14 -1.89
C GLY A 256 -7.38 14.54 -1.04
N TRP A 257 -7.14 14.41 0.26
CA TRP A 257 -8.10 13.80 1.17
C TRP A 257 -9.40 14.60 1.24
N GLY A 258 -10.52 13.91 1.07
CA GLY A 258 -11.86 14.51 1.10
C GLY A 258 -12.22 15.38 -0.12
N SER A 259 -11.42 15.37 -1.19
CA SER A 259 -11.71 16.15 -2.41
C SER A 259 -12.96 15.68 -3.17
N VAL A 260 -13.35 14.40 -3.02
CA VAL A 260 -14.55 13.81 -3.62
C VAL A 260 -15.56 13.46 -2.52
N PRO A 261 -16.84 13.89 -2.63
CA PRO A 261 -17.88 13.50 -1.69
C PRO A 261 -18.00 11.98 -1.55
N PHE A 262 -18.06 11.48 -0.32
CA PHE A 262 -18.16 10.05 -0.07
C PHE A 262 -19.54 9.50 -0.51
N ALA A 263 -19.55 8.79 -1.64
CA ALA A 263 -20.73 8.16 -2.23
C ALA A 263 -20.32 6.83 -2.92
N PRO A 264 -20.05 5.76 -2.14
CA PRO A 264 -19.50 4.52 -2.69
C PRO A 264 -20.51 3.85 -3.62
N ARG A 265 -20.02 3.40 -4.79
CA ARG A 265 -20.83 2.68 -5.81
C ARG A 265 -20.86 1.20 -5.47
N LEU A 266 -21.70 0.84 -4.51
CA LEU A 266 -21.83 -0.53 -4.01
C LEU A 266 -22.64 -1.41 -4.97
N ALA A 267 -22.23 -2.66 -5.12
CA ALA A 267 -22.93 -3.68 -5.89
C ALA A 267 -22.66 -5.08 -5.33
N LEU A 268 -23.42 -6.08 -5.78
CA LEU A 268 -23.22 -7.48 -5.39
C LEU A 268 -21.80 -7.97 -5.76
N LYS A 269 -21.34 -7.59 -6.96
CA LYS A 269 -20.01 -7.88 -7.50
C LYS A 269 -19.06 -6.70 -7.31
N PRO A 270 -17.73 -6.92 -7.41
CA PRO A 270 -16.74 -5.84 -7.43
C PRO A 270 -17.08 -4.73 -8.43
N VAL A 271 -16.78 -3.50 -8.04
CA VAL A 271 -16.89 -2.29 -8.83
C VAL A 271 -15.54 -1.58 -8.82
N HIS A 272 -15.08 -1.16 -10.00
CA HIS A 272 -13.79 -0.47 -10.12
C HIS A 272 -13.80 0.84 -9.34
N ILE A 273 -12.81 1.01 -8.48
CA ILE A 273 -12.47 2.25 -7.77
C ILE A 273 -11.64 3.12 -8.72
N THR A 274 -11.99 4.39 -8.81
CA THR A 274 -11.22 5.39 -9.58
C THR A 274 -10.05 5.92 -8.74
N PHE A 275 -9.05 6.53 -9.41
CA PHE A 275 -7.96 7.21 -8.73
C PHE A 275 -8.47 8.28 -7.75
N GLU A 276 -9.45 9.08 -8.17
CA GLU A 276 -10.03 10.18 -7.42
C GLU A 276 -10.75 9.70 -6.15
N GLU A 277 -11.53 8.61 -6.27
CA GLU A 277 -12.16 7.96 -5.11
C GLU A 277 -11.10 7.41 -4.15
N PHE A 278 -10.07 6.73 -4.67
CA PHE A 278 -9.00 6.16 -3.86
C PHE A 278 -8.20 7.22 -3.11
N ILE A 279 -7.75 8.29 -3.78
CA ILE A 279 -6.95 9.33 -3.14
C ILE A 279 -7.78 10.17 -2.16
N SER A 280 -9.07 10.37 -2.45
CA SER A 280 -9.97 11.15 -1.60
C SER A 280 -10.36 10.42 -0.32
N TRP A 281 -10.66 9.11 -0.42
CA TRP A 281 -11.23 8.31 0.67
C TRP A 281 -10.20 7.42 1.37
N GLY A 282 -9.07 7.13 0.72
CA GLY A 282 -8.01 6.28 1.26
C GLY A 282 -7.26 6.93 2.44
N GLY A 283 -7.24 8.27 2.51
CA GLY A 283 -6.61 9.00 3.61
C GLY A 283 -5.15 8.60 3.86
N GLU A 284 -4.69 8.75 5.11
CA GLU A 284 -3.43 8.16 5.56
C GLU A 284 -3.62 6.65 5.76
N VAL A 285 -2.73 5.80 5.22
CA VAL A 285 -2.86 4.35 5.45
C VAL A 285 -2.41 3.99 6.87
N LYS A 286 -3.39 3.94 7.78
CA LYS A 286 -3.18 3.65 9.20
C LYS A 286 -4.22 2.65 9.69
N PHE A 287 -3.77 1.61 10.39
CA PHE A 287 -4.63 0.54 10.92
C PHE A 287 -4.41 0.44 12.43
N GLU A 288 -5.41 0.82 13.21
CA GLU A 288 -5.34 0.88 14.67
C GLU A 288 -6.54 0.20 15.32
N MET A 289 -6.43 -0.04 16.63
CA MET A 289 -7.52 -0.47 17.47
C MET A 289 -7.78 0.56 18.55
N MET A 290 -9.01 1.03 18.63
CA MET A 290 -9.47 1.94 19.68
C MET A 290 -10.76 1.40 20.28
N ASP A 291 -10.78 1.22 21.60
CA ASP A 291 -11.93 0.68 22.34
C ASP A 291 -12.48 -0.64 21.78
N GLY A 292 -11.58 -1.53 21.34
CA GLY A 292 -11.94 -2.84 20.78
C GLY A 292 -12.50 -2.79 19.35
N LYS A 293 -12.46 -1.64 18.67
CA LYS A 293 -12.90 -1.47 17.28
C LYS A 293 -11.75 -1.06 16.37
N PRO A 294 -11.79 -1.49 15.09
CA PRO A 294 -10.85 -1.03 14.08
C PRO A 294 -11.02 0.46 13.83
N ILE A 295 -9.90 1.18 13.77
CA ILE A 295 -9.80 2.54 13.25
C ILE A 295 -8.87 2.50 12.04
N PHE A 296 -9.44 2.73 10.87
CA PHE A 296 -8.73 2.73 9.60
C PHE A 296 -8.62 4.18 9.13
N GLY A 297 -7.43 4.58 8.68
CA GLY A 297 -7.13 5.94 8.26
C GLY A 297 -7.21 7.01 9.35
N GLY A 298 -7.03 6.62 10.61
CA GLY A 298 -6.87 7.56 11.73
C GLY A 298 -8.16 8.14 12.34
N GLY A 299 -9.35 7.71 11.89
CA GLY A 299 -10.60 8.16 12.51
C GLY A 299 -11.86 7.43 12.04
N ASN A 300 -13.01 7.80 12.60
CA ASN A 300 -14.30 7.17 12.27
C ASN A 300 -14.76 7.44 10.84
N GLN A 301 -14.53 8.66 10.33
CA GLN A 301 -14.90 9.04 8.97
C GLN A 301 -14.09 8.24 7.94
N THR A 302 -12.78 8.18 8.11
CA THR A 302 -11.89 7.39 7.27
C THR A 302 -12.17 5.89 7.41
N THR A 303 -12.54 5.40 8.60
CA THR A 303 -12.98 4.00 8.76
C THR A 303 -14.20 3.67 7.89
N LYS A 304 -15.19 4.57 7.84
CA LYS A 304 -16.36 4.44 6.97
C LYS A 304 -15.95 4.44 5.49
N GLU A 305 -15.04 5.32 5.11
CA GLU A 305 -14.52 5.45 3.75
C GLU A 305 -13.76 4.21 3.28
N TRP A 306 -12.87 3.68 4.13
CA TRP A 306 -12.15 2.43 3.90
C TRP A 306 -13.08 1.23 3.75
N LEU A 307 -14.12 1.14 4.59
CA LEU A 307 -15.14 0.10 4.43
C LEU A 307 -15.83 0.22 3.08
N GLY A 308 -16.18 1.44 2.65
CA GLY A 308 -16.73 1.69 1.32
C GLY A 308 -15.82 1.23 0.18
N LEU A 309 -14.54 1.61 0.22
CA LEU A 309 -13.53 1.20 -0.76
C LEU A 309 -13.38 -0.34 -0.81
N LEU A 310 -13.30 -1.01 0.34
CA LEU A 310 -13.19 -2.47 0.39
C LEU A 310 -14.44 -3.18 -0.14
N MET A 311 -15.64 -2.68 0.19
CA MET A 311 -16.90 -3.21 -0.35
C MET A 311 -17.01 -2.99 -1.86
N MET A 312 -16.53 -1.85 -2.39
CA MET A 312 -16.44 -1.64 -3.84
C MET A 312 -15.45 -2.64 -4.47
N SER A 313 -14.26 -2.79 -3.89
CA SER A 313 -13.22 -3.66 -4.43
C SER A 313 -13.58 -5.15 -4.46
N LEU A 314 -14.38 -5.62 -3.50
CA LEU A 314 -14.65 -7.05 -3.28
C LEU A 314 -16.12 -7.44 -3.52
N GLY A 315 -17.03 -6.48 -3.51
CA GLY A 315 -18.47 -6.67 -3.65
C GLY A 315 -19.19 -7.00 -2.34
N LEU A 316 -20.50 -6.76 -2.34
CA LEU A 316 -21.35 -7.03 -1.19
C LEU A 316 -21.58 -8.53 -0.95
N ALA A 317 -21.55 -9.36 -2.00
CA ALA A 317 -21.64 -10.81 -1.84
C ALA A 317 -20.44 -11.36 -1.05
N GLU A 318 -19.25 -10.76 -1.16
CA GLU A 318 -18.12 -11.08 -0.28
C GLU A 318 -18.33 -10.54 1.13
N THR A 319 -18.79 -9.29 1.24
CA THR A 319 -18.99 -8.57 2.50
C THR A 319 -19.91 -9.31 3.47
N VAL A 320 -21.03 -9.86 2.98
CA VAL A 320 -22.03 -10.47 3.87
C VAL A 320 -21.59 -11.82 4.44
N LYS A 321 -20.58 -12.49 3.85
CA LYS A 321 -20.07 -13.79 4.31
C LYS A 321 -19.44 -13.74 5.70
N TYR A 322 -19.02 -12.56 6.14
CA TYR A 322 -18.23 -12.38 7.37
C TYR A 322 -19.08 -12.31 8.65
N LEU A 323 -20.41 -12.34 8.55
CA LEU A 323 -21.32 -12.47 9.69
C LEU A 323 -22.36 -13.56 9.44
N PRO A 324 -22.87 -14.23 10.48
CA PRO A 324 -24.00 -15.14 10.33
C PRO A 324 -25.24 -14.48 9.72
N GLY A 325 -26.04 -15.25 8.97
CA GLY A 325 -27.28 -14.77 8.34
C GLY A 325 -28.27 -14.14 9.34
N GLU A 326 -28.26 -14.63 10.58
CA GLU A 326 -29.07 -14.10 11.68
C GLU A 326 -28.69 -12.67 12.07
N GLU A 327 -27.41 -12.28 11.93
CA GLU A 327 -26.98 -10.90 12.21
C GLU A 327 -27.53 -9.93 11.17
N TRP A 328 -27.55 -10.32 9.90
CA TRP A 328 -28.13 -9.51 8.82
C TRP A 328 -29.65 -9.37 8.95
N SER A 329 -30.32 -10.42 9.45
CA SER A 329 -31.77 -10.39 9.67
C SER A 329 -32.21 -9.32 10.68
N LYS A 330 -31.32 -8.89 11.59
CA LYS A 330 -31.62 -7.87 12.61
C LYS A 330 -31.64 -6.44 12.07
N VAL A 331 -31.12 -6.21 10.87
CA VAL A 331 -30.94 -4.87 10.27
C VAL A 331 -31.83 -4.65 9.04
N PHE A 332 -32.72 -5.61 8.75
CA PHE A 332 -33.78 -5.48 7.75
C PHE A 332 -35.08 -4.94 8.35
#